data_AF-A0A418F7F5-F1
#
_entry.id   AF-A0A418F7F5-F1
#
_cell.length_a   1.000
_cell.length_b   1.000
_cell.length_c   1.000
_cell.angle_alpha   90.00
_cell.angle_beta   90.00
_cell.angle_gamma   90.00
#
_symmetry.space_group_name_H-M   'P 1'
#
loop_
_entity.id
_entity.type
_entity.pdbx_description
1 polymer ?
#
loop_
_entity_poly.entity_id
_entity_poly.type
_entity_poly.pdbx_seq_one_letter_code
_entity_poly.pdbx_strand_id
1 'polypeptide(L)'
;MGLDPVARDEDADGAMMTMMQNEEGDAAVRCDPISHSPTDMWVPFTPQFVAPSEKQHARRILLSNSCFDQYVHALHRMNLRLHAVEGDGNCLFRAVSHQLYGDDQHHGIVRRFCMDYMELQRHFFEPFIVGDASAFDRYVRHKRLDAVWGDDPELQALCELYDRPAQVFAYDAAAGAKQLRVFHDTVTRPPIWDVPGAFEARKVAMIQQKQWSSEEATVLEVRQRSALSLDAALCASVECYEAEVARSVDVAEVLTVQAESELHHLQNEMLRSAAQQSEDDLLQAALDASMDPAALALSADGLHQGMYMEGAFDEEDEAMQQAIQMSMMQ
;
A
#
# COMPACT_ATOMS: atom_id res chain seq x y z
N MET A 1 33.00 58.56 56.53
CA MET A 1 33.80 58.39 55.31
C MET A 1 35.16 57.85 55.73
N GLY A 2 35.61 56.74 55.15
CA GLY A 2 36.76 55.94 55.59
C GLY A 2 36.28 54.54 55.98
N LEU A 3 35.99 53.67 55.01
CA LEU A 3 36.90 52.77 54.28
C LEU A 3 37.09 51.42 55.00
N ASP A 4 36.36 50.46 54.43
CA ASP A 4 36.48 48.99 54.33
C ASP A 4 36.65 48.07 55.55
N PRO A 5 35.81 47.01 55.63
CA PRO A 5 35.95 45.93 56.57
C PRO A 5 36.76 44.74 56.02
N VAL A 6 37.38 44.04 56.96
CA VAL A 6 37.90 42.68 56.87
C VAL A 6 36.75 41.70 56.58
N ALA A 7 36.92 40.83 55.59
CA ALA A 7 36.23 39.54 55.50
C ALA A 7 37.19 38.48 54.93
N ARG A 8 37.33 37.40 55.68
CA ARG A 8 38.01 36.16 55.33
C ARG A 8 36.97 35.15 54.84
N ASP A 9 37.44 34.31 53.91
CA ASP A 9 37.04 32.94 53.57
C ASP A 9 35.56 32.62 53.34
N GLU A 10 35.26 32.14 52.14
CA GLU A 10 34.53 30.89 51.97
C GLU A 10 34.78 30.30 50.56
N ASP A 11 35.04 28.99 50.58
CA ASP A 11 35.47 28.13 49.49
C ASP A 11 34.41 27.93 48.40
N ALA A 12 34.85 27.87 47.14
CA ALA A 12 34.17 27.09 46.10
C ALA A 12 35.17 26.71 44.99
N ASP A 13 35.63 25.47 45.07
CA ASP A 13 36.50 24.81 44.10
C ASP A 13 35.92 24.82 42.69
N GLY A 14 36.73 25.30 41.75
CA GLY A 14 36.51 25.18 40.32
C GLY A 14 36.85 23.77 39.83
N ALA A 15 35.83 23.04 39.38
CA ALA A 15 36.00 21.84 38.56
C ALA A 15 35.94 22.23 37.07
N MET A 16 37.09 22.64 36.51
CA MET A 16 37.33 22.58 35.06
C MET A 16 37.59 21.12 34.69
N MET A 17 36.64 20.48 34.00
CA MET A 17 36.84 19.14 33.46
C MET A 17 37.53 19.26 32.08
N THR A 18 38.83 19.06 32.09
CA THR A 18 39.67 18.84 30.90
C THR A 18 39.49 17.39 30.45
N MET A 19 39.01 17.15 29.23
CA MET A 19 39.05 15.83 28.60
C MET A 19 40.18 15.81 27.57
N MET A 20 41.14 14.94 27.83
CA MET A 20 42.29 14.64 26.97
C MET A 20 41.85 13.89 25.71
N GLN A 21 42.46 14.25 24.59
CA GLN A 21 42.40 13.52 23.34
C GLN A 21 43.36 12.34 23.41
N ASN A 22 42.85 11.14 23.13
CA ASN A 22 43.68 9.98 22.84
C ASN A 22 43.53 9.69 21.34
N GLU A 23 44.61 9.92 20.60
CA GLU A 23 44.82 9.45 19.24
C GLU A 23 45.30 8.01 19.28
N GLU A 24 44.65 7.10 18.56
CA GLU A 24 45.28 5.90 17.96
C GLU A 24 44.25 5.13 17.11
N GLY A 25 44.64 4.81 15.86
CA GLY A 25 44.26 3.52 15.24
C GLY A 25 43.32 3.53 14.03
N ASP A 26 43.85 3.95 12.88
CA ASP A 26 43.31 3.70 11.54
C ASP A 26 43.16 2.19 11.24
N ALA A 27 41.95 1.75 10.87
CA ALA A 27 41.72 0.48 10.18
C ALA A 27 40.54 0.64 9.21
N ALA A 28 40.84 1.13 8.01
CA ALA A 28 39.92 1.21 6.89
C ALA A 28 39.50 -0.19 6.41
N VAL A 29 38.25 -0.56 6.66
CA VAL A 29 37.59 -1.65 5.92
C VAL A 29 37.16 -1.09 4.57
N ARG A 30 37.92 -1.42 3.53
CA ARG A 30 37.52 -1.21 2.14
C ARG A 30 36.38 -2.19 1.82
N CYS A 31 35.19 -1.67 1.55
CA CYS A 31 34.17 -2.39 0.79
C CYS A 31 34.26 -1.95 -0.67
N ASP A 32 34.48 -2.90 -1.57
CA ASP A 32 34.54 -2.67 -3.01
C ASP A 32 33.20 -2.13 -3.55
N PRO A 33 33.21 -1.26 -4.58
CA PRO A 33 31.99 -0.71 -5.16
C PRO A 33 31.25 -1.76 -5.99
N ILE A 34 29.99 -2.01 -5.63
CA ILE A 34 29.06 -2.81 -6.42
C ILE A 34 28.83 -2.09 -7.75
N SER A 35 29.22 -2.75 -8.85
CA SER A 35 28.94 -2.30 -10.21
C SER A 35 27.43 -2.38 -10.48
N HIS A 36 26.74 -1.24 -10.47
CA HIS A 36 25.35 -1.17 -10.90
C HIS A 36 25.27 -1.29 -12.43
N SER A 37 24.41 -2.20 -12.90
CA SER A 37 24.08 -2.34 -14.32
C SER A 37 23.26 -1.12 -14.80
N PRO A 38 23.31 -0.74 -16.09
CA PRO A 38 22.80 0.55 -16.58
C PRO A 38 21.26 0.67 -16.63
N THR A 39 20.51 -0.33 -16.15
CA THR A 39 19.04 -0.37 -16.23
C THR A 39 18.30 0.15 -14.99
N ASP A 40 19.02 0.53 -13.92
CA ASP A 40 18.45 1.05 -12.64
C ASP A 40 18.37 2.59 -12.57
N MET A 41 18.09 3.25 -13.69
CA MET A 41 17.89 4.71 -13.68
C MET A 41 16.40 5.02 -13.46
N TRP A 42 16.04 5.26 -12.19
CA TRP A 42 14.75 5.85 -11.84
C TRP A 42 14.58 7.17 -12.61
N VAL A 43 13.63 7.20 -13.54
CA VAL A 43 13.20 8.43 -14.19
C VAL A 43 12.15 9.08 -13.29
N PRO A 44 12.42 10.25 -12.68
CA PRO A 44 11.39 10.99 -11.98
C PRO A 44 10.20 11.20 -12.92
N PHE A 45 8.98 11.05 -12.41
CA PHE A 45 7.84 11.67 -13.08
C PHE A 45 8.05 13.19 -13.04
N THR A 46 8.70 13.71 -14.07
CA THR A 46 8.67 15.12 -14.41
C THR A 46 7.37 15.34 -15.17
N PRO A 47 6.30 15.89 -14.57
CA PRO A 47 5.31 16.60 -15.40
C PRO A 47 6.13 17.59 -16.22
N GLN A 48 5.89 17.71 -17.54
CA GLN A 48 6.71 18.55 -18.44
C GLN A 48 6.94 19.95 -17.83
N PHE A 49 8.05 20.09 -17.11
CA PHE A 49 8.38 21.28 -16.35
C PHE A 49 9.76 21.67 -16.84
N VAL A 50 9.75 22.76 -17.58
CA VAL A 50 10.91 23.54 -18.00
C VAL A 50 11.92 23.59 -16.85
N ALA A 51 13.17 23.22 -17.11
CA ALA A 51 14.25 23.34 -16.15
C ALA A 51 14.23 24.75 -15.52
N PRO A 52 14.20 24.89 -14.19
CA PRO A 52 14.14 26.20 -13.59
C PRO A 52 15.50 26.86 -13.78
N SER A 53 15.60 27.75 -14.78
CA SER A 53 16.70 28.70 -14.86
C SER A 53 16.82 29.41 -13.51
N GLU A 54 18.02 29.69 -13.01
CA GLU A 54 18.27 30.36 -11.71
C GLU A 54 17.41 31.62 -11.47
N LYS A 55 16.85 32.21 -12.53
CA LYS A 55 15.87 33.31 -12.50
C LYS A 55 14.46 32.92 -12.01
N GLN A 56 14.17 31.65 -11.71
CA GLN A 56 12.84 31.16 -11.29
C GLN A 56 12.72 30.86 -9.78
N HIS A 57 13.79 31.01 -8.99
CA HIS A 57 13.77 30.81 -7.53
C HIS A 57 12.94 31.85 -6.75
N ALA A 58 12.46 32.89 -7.42
CA ALA A 58 11.39 33.74 -6.91
C ALA A 58 10.05 33.30 -7.55
N ARG A 59 9.42 32.23 -7.05
CA ARG A 59 7.95 32.18 -7.13
C ARG A 59 7.45 33.27 -6.18
N ARG A 60 7.28 34.40 -6.83
CA ARG A 60 7.25 35.75 -6.32
C ARG A 60 5.92 35.99 -5.60
N ILE A 61 5.83 35.70 -4.30
CA ILE A 61 5.06 36.57 -3.37
C ILE A 61 5.92 37.79 -3.02
N LEU A 62 6.49 38.41 -4.06
CA LEU A 62 7.27 39.64 -4.03
C LEU A 62 6.95 40.41 -5.32
N LEU A 63 5.69 40.43 -5.71
CA LEU A 63 5.18 41.42 -6.65
C LEU A 63 4.39 42.39 -5.80
N SER A 64 4.60 43.68 -6.04
CA SER A 64 3.72 44.77 -5.63
C SER A 64 2.30 44.55 -6.18
N ASN A 65 1.55 43.60 -5.61
CA ASN A 65 0.39 42.98 -6.23
C ASN A 65 -0.83 43.04 -5.32
N SER A 66 -1.86 43.70 -5.82
CA SER A 66 -3.22 43.73 -5.26
C SER A 66 -3.73 42.35 -4.83
N CYS A 67 -3.33 41.26 -5.48
CA CYS A 67 -3.71 39.90 -5.12
C CYS A 67 -3.20 39.46 -3.74
N PHE A 68 -1.95 39.81 -3.37
CA PHE A 68 -1.42 39.46 -2.04
C PHE A 68 -2.12 40.26 -0.96
N ASP A 69 -2.34 41.56 -1.20
CA ASP A 69 -3.11 42.41 -0.27
C ASP A 69 -4.55 41.90 -0.13
N GLN A 70 -5.19 41.50 -1.22
CA GLN A 70 -6.52 40.88 -1.20
C GLN A 70 -6.53 39.58 -0.38
N TYR A 71 -5.50 38.73 -0.53
CA TYR A 71 -5.35 37.51 0.26
C TYR A 71 -5.20 37.83 1.75
N VAL A 72 -4.29 38.73 2.10
CA VAL A 72 -4.04 39.18 3.48
C VAL A 72 -5.31 39.77 4.08
N HIS A 73 -6.00 40.66 3.37
CA HIS A 73 -7.26 41.23 3.82
C HIS A 73 -8.35 40.19 4.01
N ALA A 74 -8.44 39.19 3.12
CA ALA A 74 -9.40 38.10 3.25
C ALA A 74 -9.12 37.24 4.48
N LEU A 75 -7.86 36.88 4.73
CA LEU A 75 -7.45 36.16 5.94
C LEU A 75 -7.74 36.97 7.21
N HIS A 76 -7.47 38.28 7.20
CA HIS A 76 -7.77 39.15 8.34
C HIS A 76 -9.26 39.20 8.67
N ARG A 77 -10.15 39.16 7.67
CA ARG A 77 -11.61 39.06 7.90
C ARG A 77 -12.02 37.73 8.54
N MET A 78 -11.19 36.69 8.41
CA MET A 78 -11.35 35.39 9.05
C MET A 78 -10.61 35.30 10.39
N ASN A 79 -10.12 36.43 10.94
CA ASN A 79 -9.30 36.49 12.15
C ASN A 79 -7.97 35.71 12.05
N LEU A 80 -7.45 35.54 10.83
CA LEU A 80 -6.16 34.91 10.56
C LEU A 80 -5.11 35.96 10.20
N ARG A 81 -3.85 35.69 10.54
CA ARG A 81 -2.70 36.54 10.21
C ARG A 81 -1.60 35.71 9.58
N LEU A 82 -0.98 36.24 8.52
CA LEU A 82 0.20 35.60 7.93
C LEU A 82 1.43 35.85 8.79
N HIS A 83 2.17 34.76 9.01
CA HIS A 83 3.53 34.79 9.52
C HIS A 83 4.45 34.30 8.40
N ALA A 84 5.49 35.07 8.09
CA ALA A 84 6.43 34.72 7.04
C ALA A 84 7.47 33.74 7.59
N VAL A 85 7.69 32.63 6.89
CA VAL A 85 8.77 31.67 7.15
C VAL A 85 9.71 31.64 5.95
N GLU A 86 10.91 31.11 6.14
CA GLU A 86 11.90 31.00 5.07
C GLU A 86 11.43 30.07 3.94
N GLY A 87 11.73 30.47 2.69
CA GLY A 87 11.39 29.74 1.47
C GLY A 87 12.49 28.77 1.02
N ASP A 88 13.05 28.01 1.96
CA ASP A 88 14.22 27.13 1.81
C ASP A 88 13.86 25.66 1.55
N GLY A 89 12.59 25.36 1.26
CA GLY A 89 12.07 23.99 1.14
C GLY A 89 11.72 23.31 2.47
N ASN A 90 12.01 23.95 3.61
CA ASN A 90 11.54 23.52 4.93
C ASN A 90 10.20 24.17 5.33
N CYS A 91 9.59 24.96 4.45
CA CYS A 91 8.46 25.84 4.76
C CYS A 91 7.26 25.14 5.42
N LEU A 92 6.92 23.89 5.03
CA LEU A 92 5.86 23.12 5.69
C LEU A 92 6.18 22.87 7.17
N PHE A 93 7.37 22.33 7.44
CA PHE A 93 7.82 21.98 8.78
C PHE A 93 8.05 23.23 9.64
N ARG A 94 8.53 24.32 9.05
CA ARG A 94 8.67 25.64 9.69
C ARG A 94 7.30 26.22 10.09
N ALA A 95 6.32 26.17 9.18
CA ALA A 95 4.97 26.64 9.46
C ALA A 95 4.34 25.84 10.61
N VAL A 96 4.51 24.51 10.62
CA VAL A 96 3.99 23.64 11.67
C VAL A 96 4.71 23.87 13.00
N SER A 97 6.04 23.99 12.98
CA SER A 97 6.84 24.38 14.16
C SER A 97 6.30 25.67 14.78
N HIS A 98 6.06 26.70 13.97
CA HIS A 98 5.54 27.97 14.47
C HIS A 98 4.14 27.80 15.09
N GLN A 99 3.26 26.99 14.50
CA GLN A 99 1.92 26.77 15.06
C GLN A 99 1.94 25.99 16.38
N LEU A 100 2.93 25.10 16.59
CA LEU A 100 3.03 24.27 17.79
C LEU A 100 3.82 24.94 18.91
N TYR A 101 4.97 25.53 18.57
CA TYR A 101 5.98 25.99 19.53
C TYR A 101 6.12 27.51 19.58
N GLY A 102 5.47 28.23 18.65
CA GLY A 102 5.56 29.69 18.55
C GLY A 102 6.79 30.20 17.80
N ASP A 103 7.68 29.31 17.35
CA ASP A 103 8.83 29.64 16.50
C ASP A 103 9.02 28.59 15.39
N ASP A 104 9.73 28.96 14.33
CA ASP A 104 9.98 28.09 13.19
C ASP A 104 11.33 27.33 13.25
N GLN A 105 12.11 27.52 14.31
CA GLN A 105 13.49 27.02 14.44
C GLN A 105 13.54 25.52 14.74
N HIS A 106 12.45 24.96 15.27
CA HIS A 106 12.33 23.54 15.58
C HIS A 106 11.88 22.69 14.39
N HIS A 107 11.88 23.22 13.16
CA HIS A 107 11.45 22.50 11.95
C HIS A 107 12.18 21.17 11.72
N GLY A 108 13.47 21.07 12.11
CA GLY A 108 14.24 19.83 12.01
C GLY A 108 13.71 18.72 12.92
N ILE A 109 13.26 19.08 14.12
CA ILE A 109 12.61 18.15 15.06
C ILE A 109 11.27 17.68 14.47
N VAL A 110 10.46 18.63 13.99
CA VAL A 110 9.17 18.34 13.37
C VAL A 110 9.33 17.41 12.16
N ARG A 111 10.30 17.66 11.27
CA ARG A 111 10.61 16.79 10.12
C ARG A 111 11.00 15.39 10.56
N ARG A 112 11.93 15.28 11.51
CA ARG A 112 12.41 13.98 12.01
C ARG A 112 11.25 13.13 12.52
N PHE A 113 10.45 13.68 13.42
CA PHE A 113 9.35 12.93 14.02
C PHE A 113 8.19 12.66 13.05
N CYS A 114 7.95 13.54 12.07
CA CYS A 114 7.02 13.27 10.98
C CYS A 114 7.43 11.99 10.22
N MET A 115 8.70 11.87 9.85
CA MET A 115 9.23 10.71 9.13
C MET A 115 9.24 9.45 10.00
N ASP A 116 9.63 9.57 11.28
CA ASP A 116 9.58 8.47 12.25
C ASP A 116 8.13 7.95 12.41
N TYR A 117 7.14 8.85 12.45
CA TYR A 117 5.73 8.49 12.54
C TYR A 117 5.22 7.80 11.26
N MET A 118 5.59 8.31 10.08
CA MET A 118 5.22 7.69 8.81
C MET A 118 5.78 6.27 8.69
N GLU A 119 7.04 6.04 9.07
CA GLU A 119 7.64 4.71 9.14
C GLU A 119 6.89 3.80 10.12
N LEU A 120 6.54 4.30 11.30
CA LEU A 120 5.82 3.53 12.32
C LEU A 120 4.41 3.13 11.87
N GLN A 121 3.76 3.98 11.08
CA GLN A 121 2.43 3.76 10.51
C GLN A 121 2.50 3.41 9.02
N ARG A 122 3.54 2.70 8.58
CA ARG A 122 3.79 2.35 7.18
C ARG A 122 2.55 1.86 6.44
N HIS A 123 1.81 0.92 7.03
CA HIS A 123 0.61 0.34 6.40
C HIS A 123 -0.45 1.38 6.01
N PHE A 124 -0.54 2.48 6.74
CA PHE A 124 -1.46 3.56 6.40
C PHE A 124 -0.89 4.46 5.30
N PHE A 125 0.41 4.79 5.36
CA PHE A 125 1.01 5.77 4.45
C PHE A 125 1.47 5.21 3.11
N GLU A 126 1.89 3.93 3.07
CA GLU A 126 2.42 3.26 1.88
C GLU A 126 1.49 3.33 0.66
N PRO A 127 0.16 3.14 0.76
CA PRO A 127 -0.75 3.26 -0.38
C PRO A 127 -0.81 4.66 -1.02
N PHE A 128 -0.43 5.72 -0.28
CA PHE A 128 -0.39 7.08 -0.80
C PHE A 128 0.92 7.39 -1.55
N ILE A 129 1.92 6.50 -1.47
CA ILE A 129 3.21 6.66 -2.13
C ILE A 129 3.21 5.83 -3.42
N VAL A 130 3.41 6.49 -4.55
CA VAL A 130 3.42 5.83 -5.86
C VAL A 130 4.72 5.05 -6.04
N GLY A 131 4.61 3.74 -6.28
CA GLY A 131 5.74 2.89 -6.65
C GLY A 131 5.58 1.43 -6.22
N ASP A 132 6.70 0.72 -6.22
CA ASP A 132 6.81 -0.65 -5.74
C ASP A 132 6.95 -0.70 -4.20
N ALA A 133 6.98 -1.90 -3.62
CA ALA A 133 7.08 -2.06 -2.16
C ALA A 133 8.32 -1.37 -1.54
N SER A 134 9.39 -1.18 -2.30
CA SER A 134 10.60 -0.48 -1.84
C SER A 134 10.54 1.04 -2.02
N ALA A 135 9.51 1.58 -2.69
CA ALA A 135 9.32 3.01 -2.92
C ALA A 135 9.08 3.79 -1.63
N PHE A 136 8.35 3.19 -0.67
CA PHE A 136 8.09 3.83 0.61
C PHE A 136 9.38 4.12 1.39
N ASP A 137 10.26 3.12 1.51
CA ASP A 137 11.53 3.27 2.23
C ASP A 137 12.43 4.32 1.57
N ARG A 138 12.45 4.39 0.24
CA ARG A 138 13.15 5.45 -0.49
C ARG A 138 12.52 6.83 -0.27
N TYR A 139 11.19 6.90 -0.29
CA TYR A 139 10.44 8.12 -0.08
C TYR A 139 10.74 8.72 1.29
N VAL A 140 10.66 7.92 2.36
CA VAL A 140 10.95 8.41 3.71
C VAL A 140 12.41 8.82 3.85
N ARG A 141 13.36 8.01 3.35
CA ARG A 141 14.79 8.39 3.36
C ARG A 141 15.05 9.71 2.65
N HIS A 142 14.37 9.96 1.53
CA HIS A 142 14.48 11.22 0.80
C HIS A 142 13.86 12.39 1.58
N LYS A 143 12.66 12.22 2.12
CA LYS A 143 11.93 13.27 2.88
C LYS A 143 12.59 13.60 4.23
N ARG A 144 13.46 12.74 4.76
CA ARG A 144 14.33 13.03 5.92
C ARG A 144 15.42 14.06 5.62
N LEU A 145 15.82 14.23 4.36
CA LEU A 145 16.86 15.19 3.99
C LEU A 145 16.38 16.64 4.22
N ASP A 146 17.32 17.51 4.60
CA ASP A 146 17.05 18.93 4.76
C ASP A 146 16.62 19.57 3.43
N ALA A 147 15.82 20.63 3.51
CA ALA A 147 15.30 21.39 2.36
C ALA A 147 14.42 20.60 1.37
N VAL A 148 14.06 19.33 1.66
CA VAL A 148 13.09 18.57 0.84
C VAL A 148 11.67 18.98 1.19
N TRP A 149 10.89 19.32 0.17
CA TRP A 149 9.54 19.86 0.34
C TRP A 149 8.62 18.80 0.94
N GLY A 150 7.70 19.22 1.80
CA GLY A 150 6.62 18.39 2.31
C GLY A 150 5.34 18.61 1.52
N ASP A 151 4.51 17.56 1.43
CA ASP A 151 3.25 17.52 0.69
C ASP A 151 2.10 17.06 1.61
N ASP A 152 0.96 16.69 1.02
CA ASP A 152 -0.22 16.21 1.74
C ASP A 152 0.05 14.99 2.66
N PRO A 153 0.85 13.97 2.30
CA PRO A 153 1.14 12.85 3.19
C PRO A 153 1.86 13.28 4.48
N GLU A 154 2.83 14.19 4.36
CA GLU A 154 3.53 14.76 5.52
C GLU A 154 2.57 15.55 6.39
N LEU A 155 1.71 16.39 5.79
CA LEU A 155 0.75 17.18 6.55
C LEU A 155 -0.27 16.27 7.28
N GLN A 156 -0.75 15.21 6.63
CA GLN A 156 -1.60 14.21 7.27
C GLN A 156 -0.87 13.54 8.46
N ALA A 157 0.38 13.12 8.26
CA ALA A 157 1.19 12.52 9.31
C ALA A 157 1.40 13.47 10.50
N LEU A 158 1.65 14.76 10.24
CA LEU A 158 1.78 15.78 11.27
C LEU A 158 0.47 15.99 12.03
N CYS A 159 -0.67 16.00 11.34
CA CYS A 159 -1.97 16.14 12.02
C CYS A 159 -2.27 14.95 12.94
N GLU A 160 -1.93 13.71 12.54
CA GLU A 160 -2.06 12.52 13.40
C GLU A 160 -1.06 12.54 14.56
N LEU A 161 0.21 12.87 14.28
CA LEU A 161 1.27 12.92 15.27
C LEU A 161 0.99 13.99 16.33
N TYR A 162 0.57 15.20 15.96
CA TYR A 162 0.29 16.25 16.94
C TYR A 162 -1.14 16.26 17.44
N ASP A 163 -2.01 15.46 16.81
CA ASP A 163 -3.43 15.43 17.10
C ASP A 163 -4.10 16.80 16.93
N ARG A 164 -3.68 17.50 15.88
CA ARG A 164 -4.13 18.84 15.58
C ARG A 164 -4.74 18.88 14.20
N PRO A 165 -5.92 19.47 14.04
CA PRO A 165 -6.42 19.73 12.71
C PRO A 165 -5.58 20.82 12.03
N ALA A 166 -5.44 20.70 10.72
CA ALA A 166 -4.80 21.73 9.89
C ALA A 166 -5.77 22.23 8.83
N GLN A 167 -5.74 23.54 8.57
CA GLN A 167 -6.52 24.18 7.52
C GLN A 167 -5.55 24.81 6.52
N VAL A 168 -5.65 24.40 5.25
CA VAL A 168 -4.81 24.93 4.17
C VAL A 168 -5.60 25.97 3.40
N PHE A 169 -5.08 27.19 3.32
CA PHE A 169 -5.68 28.29 2.57
C PHE A 169 -4.87 28.58 1.31
N ALA A 170 -5.56 28.98 0.25
CA ALA A 170 -4.94 29.51 -0.96
C ALA A 170 -5.65 30.78 -1.42
N TYR A 171 -4.94 31.53 -2.26
CA TYR A 171 -5.51 32.70 -2.91
C TYR A 171 -6.67 32.31 -3.83
N ASP A 172 -7.74 33.09 -3.77
CA ASP A 172 -8.89 32.99 -4.65
C ASP A 172 -9.20 34.38 -5.21
N ALA A 173 -9.37 34.48 -6.54
CA ALA A 173 -9.54 35.77 -7.19
C ALA A 173 -10.88 36.46 -6.88
N ALA A 174 -11.90 35.72 -6.44
CA ALA A 174 -13.23 36.26 -6.13
C ALA A 174 -13.36 36.59 -4.64
N ALA A 175 -12.98 35.66 -3.76
CA ALA A 175 -13.11 35.79 -2.31
C ALA A 175 -11.86 36.40 -1.64
N GLY A 176 -10.75 36.49 -2.35
CA GLY A 176 -9.42 36.82 -1.83
C GLY A 176 -8.71 35.60 -1.25
N ALA A 177 -9.39 34.80 -0.41
CA ALA A 177 -8.87 33.56 0.17
C ALA A 177 -9.92 32.45 0.14
N LYS A 178 -9.50 31.23 -0.17
CA LYS A 178 -10.32 30.02 -0.11
C LYS A 178 -9.62 28.95 0.72
N GLN A 179 -10.37 28.34 1.62
CA GLN A 179 -9.95 27.14 2.34
C GLN A 179 -9.94 25.96 1.36
N LEU A 180 -8.77 25.40 1.10
CA LEU A 180 -8.58 24.30 0.17
C LEU A 180 -8.86 22.96 0.82
N ARG A 181 -8.30 22.74 2.02
CA ARG A 181 -8.29 21.43 2.68
C ARG A 181 -8.41 21.58 4.18
N VAL A 182 -9.00 20.57 4.81
CA VAL A 182 -9.00 20.35 6.26
C VAL A 182 -8.46 18.96 6.51
N PHE A 183 -7.49 18.88 7.39
CA PHE A 183 -6.94 17.63 7.90
C PHE A 183 -7.48 17.47 9.32
N HIS A 184 -7.97 16.26 9.64
CA HIS A 184 -8.62 15.86 10.90
C HIS A 184 -9.93 16.57 11.24
N ASP A 185 -10.75 15.92 12.08
CA ASP A 185 -11.97 16.53 12.61
C ASP A 185 -11.63 17.56 13.69
N THR A 186 -12.54 18.51 13.91
CA THR A 186 -12.41 19.70 14.76
C THR A 186 -12.47 19.40 16.26
N VAL A 187 -11.75 18.38 16.71
CA VAL A 187 -11.64 18.05 18.13
C VAL A 187 -10.72 19.07 18.80
N THR A 188 -11.26 19.79 19.78
CA THR A 188 -10.45 20.70 20.60
C THR A 188 -9.58 19.88 21.54
N ARG A 189 -8.26 20.02 21.41
CA ARG A 189 -7.29 19.36 22.29
C ARG A 189 -6.55 20.38 23.15
N PRO A 190 -6.19 20.06 24.40
CA PRO A 190 -5.47 20.97 25.28
C PRO A 190 -4.14 21.38 24.65
N PRO A 191 -3.62 22.60 24.81
CA PRO A 191 -2.36 23.03 24.20
C PRO A 191 -1.19 22.10 24.56
N ILE A 192 -0.23 21.96 23.65
CA ILE A 192 1.01 21.23 23.91
C ILE A 192 1.96 22.20 24.62
N TRP A 193 2.25 21.94 25.89
CA TRP A 193 3.16 22.76 26.72
C TRP A 193 4.56 22.17 26.84
N ASP A 194 4.81 21.09 26.11
CA ASP A 194 6.07 20.38 26.14
C ASP A 194 7.20 21.14 25.44
N VAL A 195 8.42 20.84 25.87
CA VAL A 195 9.60 21.23 25.11
C VAL A 195 9.61 20.49 23.76
N PRO A 196 10.03 21.15 22.67
CA PRO A 196 10.12 20.52 21.35
C PRO A 196 10.89 19.19 21.41
N GLY A 197 10.29 18.14 20.85
CA GLY A 197 10.83 16.79 20.86
C GLY A 197 10.35 15.91 22.04
N ALA A 198 9.94 16.49 23.18
CA ALA A 198 9.48 15.70 24.31
C ALA A 198 8.07 15.13 24.08
N PHE A 199 7.16 15.93 23.52
CA PHE A 199 5.82 15.47 23.18
C PHE A 199 5.89 14.34 22.14
N GLU A 200 6.66 14.54 21.08
CA GLU A 200 6.80 13.61 19.98
C GLU A 200 7.47 12.31 20.42
N ALA A 201 8.53 12.38 21.23
CA ALA A 201 9.19 11.20 21.77
C ALA A 201 8.23 10.35 22.61
N ARG A 202 7.43 10.99 23.48
CA ARG A 202 6.41 10.28 24.26
C ARG A 202 5.36 9.66 23.35
N LYS A 203 4.89 10.39 22.34
CA LYS A 203 3.85 9.87 21.44
C LYS A 203 4.34 8.70 20.60
N VAL A 204 5.54 8.81 20.02
CA VAL A 204 6.18 7.70 19.29
C VAL A 204 6.38 6.48 20.19
N ALA A 205 6.86 6.66 21.42
CA ALA A 205 7.00 5.57 22.38
C ALA A 205 5.66 4.92 22.72
N MET A 206 4.61 5.73 22.92
CA MET A 206 3.24 5.27 23.18
C MET A 206 2.71 4.38 22.04
N ILE A 207 2.88 4.83 20.79
CA ILE A 207 2.48 4.09 19.59
C ILE A 207 3.25 2.77 19.48
N GLN A 208 4.58 2.79 19.68
CA GLN A 208 5.43 1.60 19.62
C GLN A 208 5.04 0.55 20.69
N GLN A 209 4.67 1.00 21.89
CA GLN A 209 4.30 0.13 22.99
C GLN A 209 2.85 -0.37 22.89
N LYS A 210 2.07 0.12 21.92
CA LYS A 210 0.62 -0.14 21.78
C LYS A 210 -0.16 0.15 23.07
N GLN A 211 0.29 1.14 23.83
CA GLN A 211 -0.34 1.55 25.08
C GLN A 211 -1.04 2.87 24.84
N TRP A 212 -2.36 2.89 24.83
CA TRP A 212 -3.12 4.13 24.60
C TRP A 212 -4.22 4.27 25.64
N SER A 213 -4.30 5.44 26.27
CA SER A 213 -5.52 5.83 26.97
C SER A 213 -6.61 6.19 25.95
N SER A 214 -7.89 6.18 26.35
CA SER A 214 -8.99 6.56 25.45
C SER A 214 -8.92 8.01 24.97
N GLU A 215 -8.18 8.87 25.69
CA GLU A 215 -8.06 10.30 25.42
C GLU A 215 -6.86 10.62 24.50
N GLU A 216 -5.84 9.76 24.48
CA GLU A 216 -4.59 9.96 23.74
C GLU A 216 -4.48 9.13 22.45
N ALA A 217 -5.46 8.25 22.19
CA ALA A 217 -5.52 7.49 20.94
C ALA A 217 -5.71 8.43 19.74
N THR A 218 -4.85 8.27 18.72
CA THR A 218 -4.93 9.03 17.47
C THR A 218 -6.15 8.59 16.64
N VAL A 219 -6.56 9.42 15.69
CA VAL A 219 -7.70 9.11 14.80
C VAL A 219 -7.43 7.84 14.01
N LEU A 220 -6.19 7.63 13.54
CA LEU A 220 -5.80 6.37 12.89
C LEU A 220 -5.92 5.17 13.82
N GLU A 221 -5.49 5.27 15.07
CA GLU A 221 -5.58 4.16 16.02
C GLU A 221 -7.02 3.83 16.40
N VAL A 222 -7.87 4.84 16.58
CA VAL A 222 -9.32 4.65 16.78
C VAL A 222 -9.93 3.97 15.55
N ARG A 223 -9.59 4.44 14.34
CA ARG A 223 -10.07 3.83 13.08
C ARG A 223 -9.59 2.39 12.91
N GLN A 224 -8.34 2.08 13.24
CA GLN A 224 -7.81 0.71 13.20
C GLN A 224 -8.51 -0.20 14.21
N ARG A 225 -8.83 0.30 15.41
CA ARG A 225 -9.66 -0.43 16.39
C ARG A 225 -11.08 -0.68 15.89
N SER A 226 -11.69 0.29 15.21
CA SER A 226 -13.00 0.11 14.56
C SER A 226 -12.93 -0.79 13.32
N ALA A 227 -11.83 -0.78 12.57
CA ALA A 227 -11.63 -1.67 11.42
C ALA A 227 -11.46 -3.13 11.87
N LEU A 228 -10.76 -3.36 12.98
CA LEU A 228 -10.76 -4.66 13.67
C LEU A 228 -12.18 -5.08 14.07
N SER A 229 -13.11 -4.15 14.31
CA SER A 229 -14.51 -4.49 14.54
C SER A 229 -15.27 -4.86 13.27
N LEU A 230 -14.84 -4.41 12.07
CA LEU A 230 -15.44 -4.82 10.81
C LEU A 230 -14.96 -6.22 10.40
N ASP A 231 -13.65 -6.50 10.49
CA ASP A 231 -13.12 -7.85 10.27
C ASP A 231 -13.65 -8.83 11.32
N ALA A 232 -13.73 -8.43 12.59
CA ALA A 232 -14.36 -9.25 13.63
C ALA A 232 -15.88 -9.39 13.44
N ALA A 233 -16.59 -8.36 12.95
CA ALA A 233 -18.00 -8.47 12.61
C ALA A 233 -18.24 -9.34 11.37
N LEU A 234 -17.34 -9.31 10.39
CA LEU A 234 -17.38 -10.16 9.21
C LEU A 234 -17.09 -11.61 9.62
N CYS A 235 -16.06 -11.86 10.42
CA CYS A 235 -15.78 -13.17 11.02
C CYS A 235 -16.98 -13.67 11.83
N ALA A 236 -17.54 -12.85 12.73
CA ALA A 236 -18.72 -13.23 13.50
C ALA A 236 -19.95 -13.48 12.62
N SER A 237 -20.12 -12.73 11.53
CA SER A 237 -21.20 -12.96 10.56
C SER A 237 -21.00 -14.23 9.75
N VAL A 238 -19.76 -14.56 9.38
CA VAL A 238 -19.40 -15.81 8.69
C VAL A 238 -19.61 -16.99 9.64
N GLU A 239 -19.12 -16.92 10.87
CA GLU A 239 -19.33 -17.95 11.90
C GLU A 239 -20.82 -18.15 12.20
N CYS A 240 -21.59 -17.07 12.29
CA CYS A 240 -23.03 -17.15 12.49
C CYS A 240 -23.74 -17.79 11.29
N TYR A 241 -23.34 -17.44 10.06
CA TYR A 241 -23.84 -18.07 8.85
C TYR A 241 -23.45 -19.55 8.74
N GLU A 242 -22.20 -19.90 9.01
CA GLU A 242 -21.72 -21.29 9.03
C GLU A 242 -22.45 -22.12 10.10
N ALA A 243 -22.72 -21.54 11.28
CA ALA A 243 -23.51 -22.17 12.34
C ALA A 243 -25.00 -22.27 11.99
N GLU A 244 -25.57 -21.32 11.26
CA GLU A 244 -26.93 -21.40 10.68
C GLU A 244 -26.99 -22.51 9.63
N VAL A 245 -26.03 -22.55 8.70
CA VAL A 245 -25.91 -23.59 7.67
C VAL A 245 -25.77 -24.96 8.33
N ALA A 246 -24.87 -25.12 9.30
CA ALA A 246 -24.69 -26.36 10.04
C ALA A 246 -25.94 -26.81 10.84
N ARG A 247 -26.81 -25.87 11.23
CA ARG A 247 -28.11 -26.19 11.87
C ARG A 247 -29.20 -26.51 10.85
N SER A 248 -29.12 -25.94 9.65
CA SER A 248 -30.10 -26.14 8.57
C SER A 248 -29.82 -27.38 7.73
N VAL A 249 -28.58 -27.87 7.75
CA VAL A 249 -28.17 -29.09 7.07
C VAL A 249 -28.53 -30.28 7.96
N ASP A 250 -29.60 -31.00 7.59
CA ASP A 250 -29.95 -32.25 8.25
C ASP A 250 -28.89 -33.31 7.91
N VAL A 251 -28.17 -33.76 8.93
CA VAL A 251 -27.10 -34.76 8.79
C VAL A 251 -27.64 -36.04 8.14
N ALA A 252 -28.91 -36.37 8.35
CA ALA A 252 -29.54 -37.51 7.69
C ALA A 252 -29.67 -37.31 6.18
N GLU A 253 -29.98 -36.10 5.73
CA GLU A 253 -30.17 -35.77 4.31
C GLU A 253 -28.82 -35.74 3.55
N VAL A 254 -27.75 -35.25 4.20
CA VAL A 254 -26.38 -35.31 3.65
C VAL A 254 -25.90 -36.75 3.50
N LEU A 255 -26.13 -37.59 4.51
CA LEU A 255 -25.75 -38.99 4.46
C LEU A 255 -26.52 -39.76 3.38
N THR A 256 -27.80 -39.42 3.15
CA THR A 256 -28.57 -40.01 2.03
C THR A 256 -28.02 -39.58 0.67
N VAL A 257 -27.69 -38.30 0.49
CA VAL A 257 -27.12 -37.81 -0.77
C VAL A 257 -25.73 -38.39 -1.03
N GLN A 258 -24.91 -38.57 0.01
CA GLN A 258 -23.62 -39.26 -0.12
C GLN A 258 -23.80 -40.73 -0.50
N ALA A 259 -24.73 -41.45 0.15
CA ALA A 259 -25.02 -42.83 -0.19
C ALA A 259 -25.56 -42.99 -1.62
N GLU A 260 -26.42 -42.09 -2.09
CA GLU A 260 -26.91 -42.07 -3.46
C GLU A 260 -25.79 -41.77 -4.47
N SER A 261 -24.88 -40.85 -4.13
CA SER A 261 -23.72 -40.55 -4.97
C SER A 261 -22.75 -41.73 -5.06
N GLU A 262 -22.51 -42.44 -3.97
CA GLU A 262 -21.67 -43.65 -3.95
C GLU A 262 -22.30 -44.76 -4.80
N LEU A 263 -23.62 -44.95 -4.67
CA LEU A 263 -24.36 -45.91 -5.49
C LEU A 263 -24.29 -45.57 -6.99
N HIS A 264 -24.46 -44.29 -7.35
CA HIS A 264 -24.31 -43.80 -8.72
C HIS A 264 -22.89 -44.01 -9.25
N HIS A 265 -21.87 -43.80 -8.41
CA HIS A 265 -20.48 -44.03 -8.81
C HIS A 265 -20.22 -45.51 -9.11
N LEU A 266 -20.70 -46.41 -8.25
CA LEU A 266 -20.57 -47.85 -8.45
C LEU A 266 -21.34 -48.35 -9.68
N GLN A 267 -22.55 -47.82 -9.94
CA GLN A 267 -23.30 -48.15 -11.15
C GLN A 267 -22.56 -47.70 -12.42
N ASN A 268 -21.97 -46.51 -12.41
CA ASN A 268 -21.18 -46.02 -13.54
C ASN A 268 -19.92 -46.86 -13.77
N GLU A 269 -19.26 -47.34 -12.71
CA GLU A 269 -18.12 -48.26 -12.84
C GLU A 269 -18.52 -49.62 -13.39
N MET A 270 -19.64 -50.19 -12.94
CA MET A 270 -20.16 -51.45 -13.50
C MET A 270 -20.51 -51.29 -14.98
N LEU A 271 -21.17 -50.19 -15.37
CA LEU A 271 -21.50 -49.92 -16.77
C LEU A 271 -20.25 -49.79 -17.64
N ARG A 272 -19.21 -49.12 -17.15
CA ARG A 272 -17.91 -49.02 -17.84
C ARG A 272 -17.23 -50.37 -17.98
N SER A 273 -17.25 -51.18 -16.92
CA SER A 273 -16.64 -52.52 -16.93
C SER A 273 -17.39 -53.48 -17.88
N ALA A 274 -18.71 -53.41 -17.92
CA ALA A 274 -19.54 -54.19 -18.84
C ALA A 274 -19.31 -53.76 -20.30
N ALA A 275 -19.17 -52.46 -20.55
CA ALA A 275 -18.83 -51.95 -21.88
C ALA A 275 -17.45 -52.46 -22.34
N GLN A 276 -16.44 -52.42 -21.47
CA GLN A 276 -15.10 -52.96 -21.76
C GLN A 276 -15.12 -54.47 -22.03
N GLN A 277 -15.85 -55.25 -21.22
CA GLN A 277 -15.99 -56.69 -21.45
C GLN A 277 -16.65 -56.98 -22.81
N SER A 278 -17.68 -56.23 -23.19
CA SER A 278 -18.32 -56.40 -24.50
C SER A 278 -17.38 -56.06 -25.66
N GLU A 279 -16.49 -55.09 -25.46
CA GLU A 279 -15.51 -54.68 -26.46
C GLU A 279 -14.37 -55.71 -26.57
N ASP A 280 -13.90 -56.26 -25.45
CA ASP A 280 -12.94 -57.35 -25.39
C ASP A 280 -13.50 -58.65 -26.00
N ASP A 281 -14.78 -58.98 -25.75
CA ASP A 281 -15.46 -60.13 -26.35
C ASP A 281 -15.57 -59.98 -27.88
N LEU A 282 -15.84 -58.77 -28.38
CA LEU A 282 -15.86 -58.47 -29.81
C LEU A 282 -14.47 -58.56 -30.43
N LEU A 283 -13.44 -58.06 -29.76
CA LEU A 283 -12.04 -58.16 -30.19
C LEU A 283 -11.57 -59.62 -30.21
N GLN A 284 -11.92 -60.41 -29.20
CA GLN A 284 -11.60 -61.83 -29.13
C GLN A 284 -12.31 -62.61 -30.23
N ALA A 285 -13.59 -62.34 -30.49
CA ALA A 285 -14.33 -62.94 -31.60
C ALA A 285 -13.73 -62.59 -32.97
N ALA A 286 -13.25 -61.35 -33.16
CA ALA A 286 -12.57 -60.93 -34.38
C ALA A 286 -11.18 -61.59 -34.54
N LEU A 287 -10.42 -61.74 -33.45
CA LEU A 287 -9.17 -62.48 -33.41
C LEU A 287 -9.36 -63.96 -33.75
N ASP A 288 -10.37 -64.60 -33.14
CA ASP A 288 -10.71 -66.00 -33.40
C ASP A 288 -11.18 -66.20 -34.85
N ALA A 289 -11.98 -65.28 -35.39
CA ALA A 289 -12.37 -65.27 -36.81
C ALA A 289 -11.17 -65.07 -37.76
N SER A 290 -10.16 -64.29 -37.35
CA SER A 290 -8.91 -64.12 -38.10
C SER A 290 -7.98 -65.34 -38.01
N MET A 291 -8.14 -66.19 -36.99
CA MET A 291 -7.34 -67.39 -36.78
C MET A 291 -8.05 -68.67 -37.28
N ASP A 292 -9.27 -68.56 -37.82
CA ASP A 292 -9.99 -69.68 -38.43
C ASP A 292 -9.29 -70.11 -39.75
N PRO A 293 -8.74 -71.33 -39.84
CA PRO A 293 -8.07 -71.82 -41.05
C PRO A 293 -8.98 -71.93 -42.27
N ALA A 294 -10.32 -71.85 -42.11
CA ALA A 294 -11.25 -71.79 -43.24
C ALA A 294 -11.30 -70.40 -43.91
N ALA A 295 -11.06 -69.31 -43.18
CA ALA A 295 -11.07 -67.94 -43.71
C ALA A 295 -9.75 -67.60 -44.44
N LEU A 296 -8.61 -68.10 -43.94
CA LEU A 296 -7.30 -67.98 -44.59
C LEU A 296 -7.16 -68.85 -45.87
N ALA A 297 -8.02 -69.85 -46.03
CA ALA A 297 -8.05 -70.69 -47.23
C ALA A 297 -8.87 -70.08 -48.39
N LEU A 298 -9.62 -69.00 -48.15
CA LEU A 298 -10.42 -68.30 -49.18
C LEU A 298 -9.76 -67.04 -49.74
N SER A 299 -8.64 -66.56 -49.18
CA SER A 299 -7.90 -65.40 -49.69
C SER A 299 -6.79 -65.75 -50.70
N ALA A 300 -6.59 -67.03 -51.03
CA ALA A 300 -5.55 -67.47 -51.95
C ALA A 300 -6.06 -67.82 -53.37
N ASP A 301 -7.36 -68.01 -53.58
CA ASP A 301 -7.96 -68.32 -54.89
C ASP A 301 -9.20 -67.46 -55.14
N GLY A 302 -9.01 -66.24 -55.64
CA GLY A 302 -10.15 -65.33 -55.87
C GLY A 302 -9.82 -63.99 -56.55
N LEU A 303 -8.80 -63.93 -57.39
CA LEU A 303 -8.62 -62.80 -58.31
C LEU A 303 -9.50 -63.03 -59.55
N HIS A 304 -10.41 -62.07 -59.79
CA HIS A 304 -11.32 -61.87 -60.95
C HIS A 304 -12.78 -62.33 -60.81
N GLN A 305 -13.62 -61.49 -60.19
CA GLN A 305 -14.81 -60.97 -60.88
C GLN A 305 -15.36 -59.74 -60.14
N GLY A 306 -15.44 -58.59 -60.82
CA GLY A 306 -15.97 -57.36 -60.25
C GLY A 306 -17.49 -57.36 -60.13
N MET A 307 -18.00 -56.52 -59.22
CA MET A 307 -19.23 -55.76 -59.42
C MET A 307 -19.26 -54.59 -58.43
N TYR A 308 -19.46 -53.41 -59.02
CA TYR A 308 -19.78 -52.15 -58.37
C TYR A 308 -21.07 -52.28 -57.56
N MET A 309 -21.05 -51.80 -56.32
CA MET A 309 -22.17 -51.14 -55.66
C MET A 309 -21.58 -50.02 -54.80
N GLU A 310 -21.37 -48.86 -55.44
CA GLU A 310 -21.39 -47.56 -54.78
C GLU A 310 -22.77 -47.30 -54.19
N GLY A 311 -22.84 -46.52 -53.12
CA GLY A 311 -24.02 -45.71 -52.81
C GLY A 311 -24.75 -46.05 -51.52
N ALA A 312 -24.17 -45.65 -50.40
CA ALA A 312 -24.88 -45.02 -49.27
C ALA A 312 -23.85 -44.70 -48.19
N PHE A 313 -23.82 -43.44 -47.72
CA PHE A 313 -23.03 -42.87 -46.61
C PHE A 313 -21.92 -41.84 -46.91
N ASP A 314 -21.88 -41.23 -48.10
CA ASP A 314 -21.01 -40.07 -48.34
C ASP A 314 -21.74 -38.71 -48.45
N GLU A 315 -23.08 -38.65 -48.31
CA GLU A 315 -23.84 -37.38 -48.39
C GLU A 315 -24.01 -36.65 -47.04
N GLU A 316 -23.89 -37.34 -45.89
CA GLU A 316 -24.05 -36.68 -44.57
C GLU A 316 -22.76 -35.99 -44.08
N ASP A 317 -21.59 -36.44 -44.55
CA ASP A 317 -20.29 -35.87 -44.16
C ASP A 317 -19.94 -34.59 -44.93
N GLU A 318 -20.35 -34.45 -46.20
CA GLU A 318 -20.15 -33.20 -46.95
C GLU A 318 -21.03 -32.05 -46.42
N ALA A 319 -22.26 -32.35 -45.97
CA ALA A 319 -23.15 -31.36 -45.37
C ALA A 319 -22.61 -30.85 -44.02
N MET A 320 -22.01 -31.73 -43.22
CA MET A 320 -21.37 -31.38 -41.96
C MET A 320 -20.09 -30.56 -42.17
N GLN A 321 -19.29 -30.89 -43.17
CA GLN A 321 -18.08 -30.13 -43.50
C GLN A 321 -18.39 -28.74 -44.08
N GLN A 322 -19.44 -28.60 -44.90
CA GLN A 322 -19.88 -27.28 -45.41
C GLN A 322 -20.45 -26.38 -44.30
N ALA A 323 -21.18 -26.94 -43.32
CA ALA A 323 -21.69 -26.17 -42.18
C ALA A 323 -20.56 -25.64 -41.28
N ILE A 324 -19.50 -26.43 -41.06
CA ILE A 324 -18.32 -26.02 -40.29
C ILE A 324 -17.55 -24.91 -41.03
N GLN A 325 -17.44 -25.00 -42.35
CA GLN A 325 -16.69 -24.03 -43.15
C GLN A 325 -17.41 -22.68 -43.26
N MET A 326 -18.74 -22.65 -43.32
CA MET A 326 -19.51 -21.39 -43.31
C MET A 326 -19.53 -20.69 -41.94
N SER A 327 -19.38 -21.43 -40.84
CA SER A 327 -19.32 -20.86 -39.48
C SER A 327 -17.99 -20.18 -39.14
N MET A 328 -16.93 -20.40 -39.92
CA MET A 328 -15.61 -19.79 -39.70
C MET A 328 -15.33 -18.54 -40.56
N MET A 329 -16.30 -18.08 -41.37
CA MET A 329 -16.16 -16.90 -42.24
C MET A 329 -17.16 -15.75 -41.93
N GLN A 330 -17.74 -15.70 -40.73
CA GLN A 330 -18.48 -14.54 -40.21
C GLN A 330 -17.79 -13.98 -38.97
#